data_AF-A0A519YTE5-F1
#
_entry.id   AF-A0A519YTE5-F1
#
_cell.length_a   1.000
_cell.length_b   1.000
_cell.length_c   1.000
_cell.angle_alpha   90.00
_cell.angle_beta   90.00
_cell.angle_gamma   90.00
#
_symmetry.space_group_name_H-M   'P 1'
#
loop_
_entity.id
_entity.type
_entity.pdbx_description
1 polymer ?
#
loop_
_entity_poly.entity_id
_entity_poly.type
_entity_poly.pdbx_seq_one_letter_code
_entity_poly.pdbx_strand_id
1 'polypeptide(L)'
;VKRAGGLTPSAYTEGASLKRPGPDATNLGDKNAIDTREEEEKKLMNLKRLQQSGAKDTATSEISQKIISSDLVGINLDRILKRPGSRFDLLVEEGDILRVPKQLQTVKVTGEVLSPNSIVFSPRKSFKQYVSGAGGFTFNAYKKGAHIRYANGSVQAASKFLFFNNYPKVLPGAEILVPKKAEREPLTVQGWIGIGTAVASLAAIVVSLLR
;
A
#
# COMPACT_ATOMS: atom_id res chain seq x y z
N VAL A 1 -4.90 16.43 -20.32
CA VAL A 1 -5.73 17.44 -19.61
C VAL A 1 -6.13 18.62 -20.48
N LYS A 2 -5.20 19.46 -20.98
CA LYS A 2 -5.56 20.62 -21.83
C LYS A 2 -6.39 20.24 -23.07
N ARG A 3 -6.00 19.16 -23.76
CA ARG A 3 -6.73 18.59 -24.90
C ARG A 3 -8.17 18.12 -24.56
N ALA A 4 -8.44 17.80 -23.31
CA ALA A 4 -9.74 17.33 -22.83
C ALA A 4 -10.63 18.45 -22.27
N GLY A 5 -10.27 19.73 -22.50
CA GLY A 5 -11.04 20.88 -22.00
C GLY A 5 -10.70 21.31 -20.57
N GLY A 6 -9.67 20.71 -19.95
CA GLY A 6 -9.22 21.08 -18.60
C GLY A 6 -9.71 20.15 -17.49
N LEU A 7 -9.67 20.65 -16.25
CA LEU A 7 -10.15 19.93 -15.06
C LEU A 7 -11.49 20.51 -14.60
N THR A 8 -12.35 19.68 -14.03
CA THR A 8 -13.59 20.16 -13.39
C THR A 8 -13.29 20.85 -12.06
N PRO A 9 -14.17 21.74 -11.57
CA PRO A 9 -13.96 22.43 -10.28
C PRO A 9 -13.85 21.48 -9.08
N SER A 10 -14.46 20.29 -9.17
CA SER A 10 -14.41 19.27 -8.13
C SER A 10 -13.26 18.26 -8.29
N ALA A 11 -12.42 18.42 -9.32
CA ALA A 11 -11.36 17.48 -9.64
C ALA A 11 -10.26 17.50 -8.58
N TYR A 12 -9.87 16.32 -8.11
CA TYR A 12 -8.80 16.16 -7.14
C TYR A 12 -7.50 15.74 -7.82
N THR A 13 -6.65 16.72 -8.10
CA THR A 13 -5.37 16.54 -8.81
C THR A 13 -4.39 15.63 -8.07
N GLU A 14 -4.32 15.73 -6.74
CA GLU A 14 -3.48 14.86 -5.90
C GLU A 14 -3.97 13.40 -5.88
N GLY A 15 -5.22 13.16 -6.28
CA GLY A 15 -5.79 11.81 -6.44
C GLY A 15 -5.67 11.26 -7.85
N ALA A 16 -5.01 11.96 -8.76
CA ALA A 16 -4.90 11.53 -10.15
C ALA A 16 -4.02 10.28 -10.29
N SER A 17 -4.48 9.34 -11.10
CA SER A 17 -3.77 8.10 -11.40
C SER A 17 -3.77 7.84 -12.90
N LEU A 18 -2.69 7.27 -13.42
CA LEU A 18 -2.60 6.76 -14.78
C LEU A 18 -2.87 5.26 -14.75
N LYS A 19 -3.85 4.81 -15.53
CA LYS A 19 -4.04 3.39 -15.81
C LYS A 19 -3.48 3.11 -17.19
N ARG A 20 -2.41 2.32 -17.26
CA ARG A 20 -1.94 1.77 -18.52
C ARG A 20 -2.71 0.48 -18.79
N PRO A 21 -3.47 0.36 -19.89
CA PRO A 21 -3.97 -0.94 -20.29
C PRO A 21 -2.76 -1.87 -20.45
N GLY A 22 -2.83 -3.07 -19.86
CA GLY A 22 -1.83 -4.09 -20.16
C GLY A 22 -1.81 -4.37 -21.67
N PRO A 23 -0.74 -4.98 -22.19
CA PRO A 23 -0.67 -5.31 -23.61
C PRO A 23 -1.90 -6.14 -23.99
N ASP A 24 -2.74 -5.62 -24.89
CA ASP A 24 -3.80 -6.41 -25.49
C ASP A 24 -3.13 -7.64 -26.11
N ALA A 25 -3.64 -8.83 -25.82
CA ALA A 25 -3.11 -10.10 -26.32
C ALA A 25 -3.06 -10.19 -27.87
N THR A 26 -3.56 -9.18 -28.58
CA THR A 26 -3.54 -9.01 -30.02
C THR A 26 -2.29 -8.33 -30.56
N ASN A 27 -1.51 -7.62 -29.75
CA ASN A 27 -0.26 -6.96 -30.18
C ASN A 27 0.96 -7.82 -29.85
N LEU A 28 1.15 -8.91 -30.60
CA LEU A 28 2.32 -9.82 -30.52
C LEU A 28 3.65 -9.22 -31.03
N GLY A 29 3.73 -7.90 -31.25
CA GLY A 29 4.85 -7.24 -31.91
C GLY A 29 5.88 -6.59 -30.98
N ASP A 30 5.54 -6.33 -29.71
CA ASP A 30 6.41 -5.55 -28.82
C ASP A 30 7.47 -6.42 -28.14
N LYS A 31 8.71 -6.35 -28.66
CA LYS A 31 9.90 -7.02 -28.10
C LYS A 31 10.33 -6.48 -26.73
N ASN A 32 9.69 -5.40 -26.26
CA ASN A 32 9.87 -4.83 -24.92
C ASN A 32 8.84 -5.35 -23.91
N ALA A 33 7.90 -6.20 -24.32
CA ALA A 33 7.03 -6.93 -23.41
C ALA A 33 7.86 -8.00 -22.69
N ILE A 34 8.55 -7.57 -21.63
CA ILE A 34 9.19 -8.47 -20.66
C ILE A 34 8.10 -9.41 -20.16
N ASP A 35 8.13 -10.66 -20.61
CA ASP A 35 7.57 -11.85 -19.98
C ASP A 35 6.30 -11.64 -19.14
N THR A 36 5.31 -10.96 -19.73
CA THR A 36 4.11 -10.49 -19.02
C THR A 36 3.19 -11.64 -18.62
N ARG A 37 3.25 -12.77 -19.34
CA ARG A 37 2.49 -13.99 -19.01
C ARG A 37 2.96 -14.60 -17.70
N GLU A 38 4.26 -14.76 -17.50
CA GLU A 38 4.79 -15.30 -16.25
C GLU A 38 4.49 -14.37 -15.07
N GLU A 39 4.60 -13.05 -15.25
CA GLU A 39 4.25 -12.09 -14.20
C GLU A 39 2.76 -12.12 -13.86
N GLU A 40 1.88 -12.21 -14.86
CA GLU A 40 0.44 -12.37 -14.67
C GLU A 40 0.09 -13.68 -13.96
N GLU A 41 0.71 -14.79 -14.36
CA GLU A 41 0.55 -16.09 -13.69
C GLU A 41 1.06 -16.06 -12.24
N LYS A 42 2.21 -15.44 -11.99
CA LYS A 42 2.74 -15.22 -10.62
C LYS A 42 1.80 -14.34 -9.79
N LYS A 43 1.21 -13.29 -10.39
CA LYS A 43 0.22 -12.40 -9.76
C LYS A 43 -1.06 -13.17 -9.42
N LEU A 44 -1.58 -13.99 -10.35
CA LEU A 44 -2.71 -14.89 -10.11
C LEU A 44 -2.42 -15.94 -9.03
N MET A 45 -1.22 -16.54 -9.04
CA MET A 45 -0.80 -17.52 -8.03
C MET A 45 -0.70 -16.90 -6.64
N ASN A 46 -0.14 -15.70 -6.53
CA ASN A 46 -0.08 -14.96 -5.27
C ASN A 46 -1.49 -14.59 -4.77
N LEU A 47 -2.40 -14.21 -5.67
CA LEU A 47 -3.80 -13.95 -5.33
C LEU A 47 -4.52 -15.22 -4.85
N LYS A 48 -4.33 -16.37 -5.52
CA LYS A 48 -4.87 -17.67 -5.08
C LYS A 48 -4.34 -18.07 -3.70
N ARG A 49 -3.04 -17.85 -3.42
CA ARG A 49 -2.45 -18.08 -2.10
C ARG A 49 -3.05 -17.18 -1.01
N LEU A 50 -3.32 -15.91 -1.34
CA LEU A 50 -4.02 -15.00 -0.42
C LEU A 50 -5.46 -15.44 -0.13
N GLN A 51 -6.17 -16.00 -1.12
CA GLN A 51 -7.52 -16.57 -0.93
C GLN A 51 -7.52 -17.77 0.02
N GLN A 52 -6.50 -18.64 -0.06
CA GLN A 52 -6.39 -19.83 0.81
C GLN A 52 -6.12 -19.48 2.29
N SER A 53 -5.64 -18.27 2.58
CA SER A 53 -5.36 -17.82 3.95
C SER A 53 -6.57 -17.25 4.73
N GLY A 54 -7.79 -17.25 4.16
CA GLY A 54 -9.02 -17.28 4.97
C GLY A 54 -10.17 -16.35 4.58
N ALA A 55 -11.03 -16.73 3.62
CA ALA A 55 -12.47 -16.45 3.66
C ALA A 55 -13.26 -17.19 2.56
N LYS A 56 -14.35 -17.86 2.96
CA LYS A 56 -15.39 -18.46 2.10
C LYS A 56 -16.18 -17.36 1.35
N ASP A 57 -16.33 -17.56 0.04
CA ASP A 57 -17.43 -17.21 -0.87
C ASP A 57 -17.96 -15.76 -1.04
N THR A 58 -17.61 -14.77 -0.22
CA THR A 58 -18.05 -13.36 -0.46
C THR A 58 -17.01 -12.45 -1.12
N ALA A 59 -15.80 -12.95 -1.38
CA ALA A 59 -14.63 -12.16 -1.78
C ALA A 59 -14.52 -11.84 -3.29
N THR A 60 -15.37 -12.39 -4.16
CA THR A 60 -15.20 -12.26 -5.63
C THR A 60 -15.32 -10.80 -6.10
N SER A 61 -16.18 -9.99 -5.48
CA SER A 61 -16.35 -8.56 -5.81
C SER A 61 -15.20 -7.66 -5.29
N GLU A 62 -14.66 -7.97 -4.11
CA GLU A 62 -13.52 -7.24 -3.53
C GLU A 62 -12.23 -7.47 -4.31
N ILE A 63 -12.07 -8.67 -4.90
CA ILE A 63 -10.92 -9.06 -5.71
C ILE A 63 -10.89 -8.26 -7.02
N SER A 64 -12.02 -8.08 -7.72
CA SER A 64 -12.07 -7.25 -8.93
C SER A 64 -11.68 -5.80 -8.66
N GLN A 65 -12.10 -5.22 -7.53
CA GLN A 65 -11.68 -3.88 -7.13
C GLN A 65 -10.19 -3.79 -6.77
N LYS A 66 -9.63 -4.85 -6.17
CA LYS A 66 -8.21 -4.92 -5.82
C LYS A 66 -7.30 -5.10 -7.04
N ILE A 67 -7.77 -5.81 -8.06
CA ILE A 67 -7.09 -5.97 -9.36
C ILE A 67 -7.04 -4.62 -10.11
N ILE A 68 -8.18 -3.92 -10.21
CA ILE A 68 -8.24 -2.58 -10.86
C ILE A 68 -7.31 -1.58 -10.16
N SER A 69 -7.15 -1.69 -8.84
CA SER A 69 -6.26 -0.82 -8.08
C SER A 69 -4.77 -1.13 -8.29
N SER A 70 -4.42 -2.35 -8.73
CA SER A 70 -3.02 -2.77 -8.87
C SER A 70 -2.34 -2.25 -10.14
N ASP A 71 -3.12 -1.83 -11.13
CA ASP A 71 -2.60 -1.32 -12.41
C ASP A 71 -2.65 0.22 -12.47
N LEU A 72 -3.01 0.87 -11.36
CA LEU A 72 -2.99 2.33 -11.23
C LEU A 72 -1.60 2.80 -10.81
N VAL A 73 -0.96 3.57 -11.67
CA VAL A 73 0.25 4.30 -11.34
C VAL A 73 -0.17 5.66 -10.77
N GLY A 74 0.09 5.88 -9.48
CA GLY A 74 -0.18 7.15 -8.84
C GLY A 74 0.72 8.25 -9.39
N ILE A 75 0.13 9.34 -9.87
CA ILE A 75 0.88 10.47 -10.44
C ILE A 75 0.68 11.74 -9.62
N ASN A 76 1.65 12.66 -9.68
CA ASN A 76 1.55 13.97 -9.03
C ASN A 76 1.04 15.01 -10.03
N LEU A 77 -0.23 14.89 -10.44
CA LEU A 77 -0.79 15.74 -11.51
C LEU A 77 -0.71 17.23 -11.19
N ASP A 78 -0.87 17.63 -9.93
CA ASP A 78 -0.71 19.04 -9.51
C ASP A 78 0.68 19.59 -9.88
N ARG A 79 1.75 18.81 -9.61
CA ARG A 79 3.12 19.20 -9.94
C ARG A 79 3.36 19.21 -11.44
N ILE A 80 2.83 18.23 -12.16
CA ILE A 80 2.94 18.13 -13.63
C ILE A 80 2.30 19.36 -14.28
N LEU A 81 1.11 19.77 -13.83
CA LEU A 81 0.43 20.95 -14.38
C LEU A 81 1.16 22.25 -14.07
N LYS A 82 1.80 22.36 -12.90
CA LYS A 82 2.61 23.54 -12.51
C LYS A 82 3.95 23.60 -13.23
N ARG A 83 4.58 22.45 -13.52
CA ARG A 83 5.88 22.34 -14.19
C ARG A 83 5.87 21.21 -15.23
N PRO A 84 5.31 21.47 -16.44
CA PRO A 84 5.37 20.53 -17.56
C PRO A 84 6.82 20.20 -17.93
N GLY A 85 7.09 18.98 -18.38
CA GLY A 85 8.43 18.50 -18.73
C GLY A 85 9.36 18.24 -17.53
N SER A 86 8.84 18.33 -16.30
CA SER A 86 9.60 17.91 -15.12
C SER A 86 9.73 16.40 -15.04
N ARG A 87 10.58 15.91 -14.14
CA ARG A 87 10.76 14.46 -13.87
C ARG A 87 9.53 13.77 -13.26
N PHE A 88 8.47 14.53 -12.96
CA PHE A 88 7.17 13.98 -12.59
C PHE A 88 6.22 13.83 -13.79
N ASP A 89 6.54 14.45 -14.92
CA ASP A 89 5.76 14.39 -16.15
C ASP A 89 6.09 13.09 -16.87
N LEU A 90 5.14 12.17 -16.86
CA LEU A 90 5.29 10.86 -17.47
C LEU A 90 4.95 10.94 -18.96
N LEU A 91 5.71 10.22 -19.78
CA LEU A 91 5.33 10.00 -21.16
C LEU A 91 4.10 9.10 -21.21
N VAL A 92 3.03 9.60 -21.83
CA VAL A 92 1.79 8.85 -22.04
C VAL A 92 1.87 8.05 -23.33
N GLU A 93 1.35 6.83 -23.30
CA GLU A 93 1.25 5.92 -24.44
C GLU A 93 -0.18 5.86 -24.97
N GLU A 94 -0.35 5.30 -26.17
CA GLU A 94 -1.68 5.06 -26.71
C GLU A 94 -2.45 4.08 -25.81
N GLY A 95 -3.72 4.39 -25.55
CA GLY A 95 -4.56 3.61 -24.64
C GLY A 95 -4.44 3.98 -23.16
N ASP A 96 -3.45 4.80 -22.75
CA ASP A 96 -3.35 5.25 -21.35
C ASP A 96 -4.59 6.04 -20.90
N ILE A 97 -5.16 5.66 -19.76
CA ILE A 97 -6.34 6.30 -19.17
C ILE A 97 -5.90 7.13 -17.96
N LEU A 98 -5.96 8.45 -18.11
CA LEU A 98 -5.80 9.37 -16.99
C LEU A 98 -7.11 9.47 -16.20
N ARG A 99 -7.11 8.98 -14.96
CA ARG A 99 -8.25 9.08 -14.04
C ARG A 99 -8.00 10.19 -13.02
N VAL A 100 -8.90 11.17 -12.97
CA VAL A 100 -8.90 12.22 -11.94
C VAL A 100 -10.19 12.10 -11.12
N PRO A 101 -10.12 11.63 -9.86
CA PRO A 101 -11.32 11.47 -9.03
C PRO A 101 -11.87 12.83 -8.57
N LYS A 102 -13.10 12.81 -8.04
CA LYS A 102 -13.65 13.95 -7.31
C LYS A 102 -12.98 14.08 -5.94
N GLN A 103 -12.85 15.30 -5.44
CA GLN A 103 -12.31 15.54 -4.10
C GLN A 103 -13.29 15.06 -3.03
N LEU A 104 -12.94 13.97 -2.35
CA LEU A 104 -13.67 13.50 -1.18
C LEU A 104 -13.27 14.32 0.04
N GLN A 105 -14.23 14.64 0.91
CA GLN A 105 -14.00 15.37 2.16
C GLN A 105 -13.89 14.43 3.37
N THR A 106 -13.63 13.16 3.14
CA THR A 106 -13.57 12.12 4.18
C THR A 106 -12.29 11.30 4.05
N VAL A 107 -11.93 10.63 5.15
CA VAL A 107 -10.88 9.63 5.25
C VAL A 107 -11.53 8.34 5.72
N LYS A 108 -11.30 7.25 5.01
CA LYS A 108 -11.83 5.94 5.38
C LYS A 108 -10.86 5.26 6.34
N VAL A 109 -11.34 4.66 7.42
CA VAL A 109 -10.53 3.87 8.36
C VAL A 109 -11.03 2.43 8.37
N THR A 110 -10.17 1.49 8.02
CA THR A 110 -10.53 0.06 7.85
C THR A 110 -9.53 -0.88 8.49
N GLY A 111 -9.94 -2.14 8.66
CA GLY A 111 -9.14 -3.22 9.25
C GLY A 111 -9.32 -3.33 10.77
N GLU A 112 -8.22 -3.62 11.48
CA GLU A 112 -8.18 -3.90 12.91
C GLU A 112 -8.31 -2.64 13.79
N VAL A 113 -9.46 -2.00 13.70
CA VAL A 113 -9.92 -0.89 14.54
C VAL A 113 -11.24 -1.27 15.21
N LEU A 114 -11.61 -0.63 16.33
CA LEU A 114 -12.83 -1.00 17.06
C LEU A 114 -14.11 -0.78 16.23
N SER A 115 -14.15 0.30 15.44
CA SER A 115 -15.30 0.64 14.60
C SER A 115 -14.82 1.22 13.27
N PRO A 116 -14.68 0.38 12.22
CA PRO A 116 -14.36 0.85 10.87
C PRO A 116 -15.40 1.84 10.37
N ASN A 117 -14.98 3.07 10.03
CA ASN A 117 -15.88 4.14 9.62
C ASN A 117 -15.20 5.13 8.65
N SER A 118 -15.98 6.06 8.10
CA SER A 118 -15.48 7.20 7.34
C SER A 118 -15.56 8.46 8.19
N ILE A 119 -14.45 9.17 8.33
CA ILE A 119 -14.32 10.36 9.19
C ILE A 119 -14.12 11.59 8.32
N VAL A 120 -14.76 12.70 8.64
CA VAL A 120 -14.55 13.97 7.95
C VAL A 120 -13.08 14.38 8.04
N PHE A 121 -12.50 14.67 6.87
CA PHE A 121 -11.12 15.10 6.75
C PHE A 121 -10.91 16.45 7.44
N SER A 122 -9.85 16.53 8.22
CA SER A 122 -9.33 17.78 8.77
C SER A 122 -7.81 17.81 8.60
N PRO A 123 -7.24 18.90 8.05
CA PRO A 123 -5.79 19.02 7.86
C PRO A 123 -5.00 19.06 9.17
N ARG A 124 -5.68 19.33 10.30
CA ARG A 124 -5.07 19.35 11.64
C ARG A 124 -5.08 17.96 12.31
N LYS A 125 -5.85 16.99 11.78
CA LYS A 125 -5.89 15.64 12.34
C LYS A 125 -4.71 14.80 11.84
N SER A 126 -4.00 14.22 12.79
CA SER A 126 -2.96 13.20 12.55
C SER A 126 -3.57 11.83 12.27
N PHE A 127 -2.78 10.94 11.68
CA PHE A 127 -3.13 9.53 11.49
C PHE A 127 -3.72 8.87 12.74
N LYS A 128 -3.06 9.06 13.90
CA LYS A 128 -3.52 8.50 15.18
C LYS A 128 -4.90 9.02 15.58
N GLN A 129 -5.19 10.30 15.32
CA GLN A 129 -6.50 10.88 15.63
C GLN A 129 -7.61 10.31 14.75
N TYR A 130 -7.33 9.97 13.50
CA TYR A 130 -8.28 9.24 12.66
C TYR A 130 -8.52 7.83 13.19
N VAL A 131 -7.46 7.09 13.54
CA VAL A 131 -7.62 5.76 14.16
C VAL A 131 -8.38 5.84 15.48
N SER A 132 -8.11 6.86 16.31
CA SER A 132 -8.86 7.10 17.54
C SER A 132 -10.33 7.44 17.28
N GLY A 133 -10.64 8.14 16.20
CA GLY A 133 -12.02 8.40 15.77
C GLY A 133 -12.77 7.15 15.27
N ALA A 134 -12.04 6.07 14.98
CA ALA A 134 -12.56 4.72 14.74
C ALA A 134 -12.59 3.86 16.03
N GLY A 135 -12.51 4.50 17.20
CA GLY A 135 -12.46 3.84 18.52
C GLY A 135 -11.07 3.34 18.93
N GLY A 136 -10.04 3.52 18.10
CA GLY A 136 -8.69 3.03 18.36
C GLY A 136 -8.44 1.64 17.77
N PHE A 137 -7.27 1.08 18.09
CA PHE A 137 -6.82 -0.22 17.59
C PHE A 137 -7.44 -1.38 18.37
N THR A 138 -7.74 -2.49 17.68
CA THR A 138 -8.09 -3.76 18.35
C THR A 138 -6.85 -4.39 19.02
N PHE A 139 -7.07 -5.43 19.83
CA PHE A 139 -5.99 -6.23 20.44
C PHE A 139 -5.08 -6.90 19.39
N ASN A 140 -5.69 -7.35 18.28
CA ASN A 140 -5.03 -8.05 17.19
C ASN A 140 -4.43 -7.11 16.13
N ALA A 141 -4.51 -5.80 16.31
CA ALA A 141 -4.02 -4.83 15.35
C ALA A 141 -2.48 -4.83 15.22
N TYR A 142 -1.98 -4.97 14.00
CA TYR A 142 -0.56 -4.78 13.69
C TYR A 142 -0.24 -3.32 13.45
N LYS A 143 -0.12 -2.56 14.55
CA LYS A 143 0.15 -1.11 14.55
C LYS A 143 1.36 -0.68 13.70
N LYS A 144 2.38 -1.54 13.59
CA LYS A 144 3.60 -1.28 12.81
C LYS A 144 3.40 -1.45 11.30
N GLY A 145 2.41 -2.22 10.87
CA GLY A 145 2.06 -2.41 9.46
C GLY A 145 0.92 -1.52 8.99
N ALA A 146 0.44 -0.62 9.84
CA ALA A 146 -0.60 0.33 9.48
C ALA A 146 -0.09 1.26 8.37
N HIS A 147 -0.90 1.45 7.33
CA HIS A 147 -0.52 2.21 6.15
C HIS A 147 -1.70 3.04 5.63
N ILE A 148 -1.38 4.05 4.82
CA ILE A 148 -2.34 4.88 4.11
C ILE A 148 -2.31 4.50 2.64
N ARG A 149 -3.47 4.26 2.05
CA ARG A 149 -3.69 4.23 0.61
C ARG A 149 -4.29 5.58 0.18
N TYR A 150 -3.61 6.29 -0.70
CA TYR A 150 -4.07 7.58 -1.21
C TYR A 150 -5.04 7.40 -2.40
N ALA A 151 -5.76 8.46 -2.73
CA ALA A 151 -6.73 8.44 -3.84
C ALA A 151 -6.10 8.13 -5.21
N ASN A 152 -4.82 8.47 -5.39
CA ASN A 152 -4.06 8.13 -6.60
C ASN A 152 -3.59 6.67 -6.65
N GLY A 153 -3.89 5.85 -5.64
CA GLY A 153 -3.47 4.46 -5.54
C GLY A 153 -2.12 4.23 -4.87
N SER A 154 -1.33 5.28 -4.63
CA SER A 154 -0.05 5.13 -3.91
C SER A 154 -0.28 4.73 -2.44
N VAL A 155 0.66 3.97 -1.89
CA VAL A 155 0.60 3.47 -0.51
C VAL A 155 1.81 3.95 0.27
N GLN A 156 1.61 4.48 1.47
CA GLN A 156 2.68 4.82 2.41
C GLN A 156 2.46 4.10 3.74
N ALA A 157 3.48 3.35 4.16
CA ALA A 157 3.49 2.68 5.45
C ALA A 157 3.96 3.61 6.57
N ALA A 158 3.45 3.38 7.78
CA ALA A 158 4.05 3.96 8.97
C ALA A 158 5.47 3.44 9.15
N SER A 159 6.41 4.33 9.44
CA SER A 159 7.81 3.98 9.73
C SER A 159 8.11 4.17 11.21
N LYS A 160 9.21 3.60 11.68
CA LYS A 160 9.69 3.79 13.06
C LYS A 160 11.04 4.48 13.01
N PHE A 161 11.20 5.52 13.82
CA PHE A 161 12.48 6.17 14.06
C PHE A 161 12.80 6.08 15.55
N LEU A 162 13.84 5.33 15.90
CA LEU A 162 14.17 4.92 17.28
C LEU A 162 12.94 4.36 18.02
N PHE A 163 12.43 5.12 18.99
CA PHE A 163 11.31 4.77 19.86
C PHE A 163 9.98 5.39 19.39
N PHE A 164 9.99 6.26 18.38
CA PHE A 164 8.82 6.97 17.90
C PHE A 164 8.29 6.38 16.59
N ASN A 165 6.97 6.20 16.50
CA ASN A 165 6.29 5.86 15.25
C ASN A 165 6.07 7.13 14.43
N ASN A 166 6.61 7.17 13.22
CA ASN A 166 6.38 8.22 12.25
C ASN A 166 5.25 7.79 11.31
N TYR A 167 4.14 8.52 11.35
CA TYR A 167 2.98 8.23 10.51
C TYR A 167 2.95 9.17 9.32
N PRO A 168 2.60 8.65 8.12
CA PRO A 168 2.46 9.48 6.94
C PRO A 168 1.32 10.49 7.08
N LYS A 169 1.41 11.58 6.31
CA LYS A 169 0.38 12.63 6.30
C LYS A 169 -0.90 12.10 5.67
N VAL A 170 -2.03 12.33 6.34
CA VAL A 170 -3.35 11.96 5.83
C VAL A 170 -3.83 13.03 4.85
N LEU A 171 -4.38 12.60 3.72
CA LEU A 171 -4.94 13.47 2.68
C LEU A 171 -6.44 13.18 2.48
N PRO A 172 -7.20 14.12 1.89
CA PRO A 172 -8.59 13.90 1.54
C PRO A 172 -8.76 12.68 0.62
N GLY A 173 -9.80 11.88 0.88
CA GLY A 173 -10.08 10.66 0.11
C GLY A 173 -9.10 9.50 0.35
N ALA A 174 -8.18 9.63 1.31
CA ALA A 174 -7.28 8.55 1.68
C ALA A 174 -7.99 7.48 2.52
N GLU A 175 -7.45 6.28 2.49
CA GLU A 175 -7.87 5.15 3.32
C GLU A 175 -6.74 4.71 4.24
N ILE A 176 -7.00 4.74 5.54
CA ILE A 176 -6.12 4.18 6.56
C ILE A 176 -6.49 2.71 6.74
N LEU A 177 -5.54 1.82 6.47
CA LEU A 177 -5.72 0.39 6.66
C LEU A 177 -4.83 -0.09 7.81
N VAL A 178 -5.47 -0.76 8.78
CA VAL A 178 -4.79 -1.40 9.90
C VAL A 178 -4.84 -2.92 9.72
N PRO A 179 -3.71 -3.58 9.41
CA PRO A 179 -3.70 -5.03 9.25
C PRO A 179 -3.77 -5.77 10.58
N LYS A 180 -4.13 -7.05 10.53
CA LYS A 180 -4.03 -8.00 11.64
C LYS A 180 -2.59 -8.43 11.89
N LYS A 181 -2.23 -8.66 13.15
CA LYS A 181 -0.95 -9.28 13.53
C LYS A 181 -0.88 -10.66 12.91
N ALA A 182 0.21 -10.93 12.21
CA ALA A 182 0.57 -12.29 11.83
C ALA A 182 0.74 -13.11 13.11
N GLU A 183 0.12 -14.28 13.16
CA GLU A 183 0.38 -15.28 14.19
C GLU A 183 1.84 -15.71 14.05
N ARG A 184 2.60 -15.59 15.13
CA ARG A 184 4.00 -16.01 15.19
C ARG A 184 4.08 -17.10 16.22
N GLU A 185 4.64 -18.24 15.84
CA GLU A 185 4.99 -19.27 16.81
C GLU A 185 6.13 -18.74 17.69
N PRO A 186 5.95 -18.65 19.02
CA PRO A 186 7.04 -18.26 19.89
C PRO A 186 8.15 -19.31 19.84
N LEU A 187 9.40 -18.87 19.99
CA LEU A 187 10.53 -19.79 20.10
C LEU A 187 10.33 -20.74 21.29
N THR A 188 10.51 -22.04 21.06
CA THR A 188 10.46 -23.05 22.10
C THR A 188 11.63 -22.89 23.08
N VAL A 189 11.50 -23.44 24.28
CA VAL A 189 12.58 -23.47 25.29
C VAL A 189 13.87 -24.09 24.72
N GLN A 190 13.74 -25.12 23.89
CA GLN A 190 14.87 -25.74 23.20
C GLN A 190 15.55 -24.80 22.21
N GLY A 191 14.78 -23.98 21.48
CA GLY A 191 15.32 -22.96 20.59
C GLY A 191 16.18 -21.93 21.33
N TRP A 192 15.72 -21.49 22.51
CA TRP A 192 16.48 -20.58 23.36
C TRP A 192 17.78 -21.19 23.88
N ILE A 193 17.74 -22.45 24.32
CA ILE A 193 18.95 -23.18 24.75
C ILE A 193 19.95 -23.30 23.61
N GLY A 194 19.50 -23.66 22.41
CA GLY A 194 20.37 -23.77 21.23
C GLY A 194 21.09 -22.45 20.90
N ILE A 195 20.37 -21.32 20.93
CA ILE A 195 20.96 -19.99 20.73
C ILE A 195 21.99 -19.68 21.83
N GLY A 196 21.65 -19.96 23.09
CA GLY A 196 22.55 -19.73 24.22
C GLY A 196 23.85 -20.51 24.11
N THR A 197 23.78 -21.79 23.76
CA THR A 197 24.96 -22.64 23.54
C THR A 197 25.80 -22.14 22.37
N ALA A 198 25.17 -21.74 21.25
CA ALA A 198 25.90 -21.22 20.10
C ALA A 198 26.68 -19.93 20.44
N VAL A 199 26.05 -19.00 21.17
CA VAL A 199 26.71 -17.76 21.63
C VAL A 199 27.83 -18.07 22.63
N ALA A 200 27.60 -18.98 23.57
CA ALA A 200 28.61 -19.39 24.54
C ALA A 200 29.83 -20.05 23.87
N SER A 201 29.61 -20.90 22.87
CA SER A 201 30.69 -21.53 22.09
C SER A 201 31.50 -20.50 21.31
N LEU A 202 30.83 -19.53 20.66
CA LEU A 202 31.53 -18.43 19.97
C LEU A 202 32.34 -17.58 20.97
N ALA A 203 31.78 -17.27 22.14
CA ALA A 203 32.49 -16.54 23.19
C ALA A 203 33.70 -17.33 23.72
N ALA A 204 33.56 -18.65 23.90
CA ALA A 204 34.66 -19.51 24.33
C ALA A 204 35.81 -19.54 23.33
N ILE A 205 35.52 -19.57 22.01
CA ILE A 205 36.54 -19.46 20.96
C ILE A 205 37.26 -18.11 21.04
N VAL A 206 36.52 -16.99 21.19
CA VAL A 206 37.13 -15.65 21.31
C VAL A 206 38.01 -15.55 22.56
N VAL A 207 37.54 -16.03 23.71
CA VAL A 207 38.32 -16.04 24.96
C VAL A 207 39.56 -16.94 24.82
N SER A 208 39.46 -18.05 24.09
CA SER A 208 40.60 -18.93 23.81
C SER A 208 41.64 -18.30 22.89
N LEU A 209 41.26 -17.37 22.01
CA LEU A 209 42.19 -16.66 21.11
C LEU A 209 42.89 -15.46 21.79
N LEU A 210 42.32 -14.95 22.88
CA LEU A 210 42.87 -13.84 23.66
C LEU A 210 43.81 -14.30 24.79
N ARG A 211 44.04 -15.61 24.91
CA ARG A 211 44.89 -16.23 25.94
C ARG A 211 46.21 -16.71 25.37
#